data_AF-A0A944R6I3-F1
#
_entry.id   AF-A0A944R6I3-F1
#
_cell.length_a   1.000
_cell.length_b   1.000
_cell.length_c   1.000
_cell.angle_alpha   90.00
_cell.angle_beta   90.00
_cell.angle_gamma   90.00
#
_symmetry.space_group_name_H-M   'P 1'
#
loop_
_entity.id
_entity.type
_entity.pdbx_description
1 polymer ?
#
loop_
_entity_poly.entity_id
_entity_poly.type
_entity_poly.pdbx_seq_one_letter_code
_entity_poly.pdbx_strand_id
1 'polypeptide(L)'
;MATQKQLDPRKMMELAISVMSESVAEPREDRKASPLVGAVLVKADGTVETASRGELRHGDHAEFTLLERKNRGNKLDGAVLFSTLEPCAPGSRRHPKLSCAERIVLARIKEVWIGIEDPDPTVDRKGIKYLQDRGVKIHIFDRDLQETILETNRVFIDQAEERAAVVRAGNKVETIVLSTLEQALAATNLEDLQAQILAEYRETASTTNLSTKGFQRRLLLQGLLQDQGGTLLPTGFGLLLFGKEPRAMMPQAGLLGTLHYADGKEETRDFDGPALMAPAQAIQWLKDKLPNPIDRTQAKRREANEVLYELLREGIVNALVHRDYDIVGAKCQVIAYTNKIVVMSPGLPVKPITMANLQTFDAPMLSRNPVLHYVFAKMKLAEERGLGLKSMKSRASAARLPLPSYVYKAPYVVLTLYREAQAAIPESRRDILKQISVAERAGWDWLATQDHVTTSEYQKAMDLPNRTAKHHMKKLTELGLLKRVGAGRATRYEVVRS
;
A
#
# COMPACT_ATOMS: atom_id res chain seq x y z
N MET A 1 20.15 -58.16 -2.14
CA MET A 1 20.69 -57.19 -3.10
C MET A 1 19.99 -57.44 -4.43
N ALA A 2 18.94 -56.67 -4.70
CA ALA A 2 18.24 -56.66 -5.98
C ALA A 2 18.64 -55.38 -6.72
N THR A 3 18.99 -55.55 -7.98
CA THR A 3 19.52 -54.59 -8.94
C THR A 3 18.77 -53.25 -8.97
N GLN A 4 19.43 -52.16 -8.59
CA GLN A 4 19.08 -50.83 -9.11
C GLN A 4 19.28 -50.90 -10.63
N LYS A 5 18.19 -51.08 -11.38
CA LYS A 5 18.15 -50.72 -12.81
C LYS A 5 18.77 -49.33 -12.90
N GLN A 6 19.85 -49.19 -13.66
CA GLN A 6 20.56 -47.93 -13.83
C GLN A 6 19.55 -46.90 -14.36
N LEU A 7 19.06 -46.04 -13.46
CA LEU A 7 18.09 -45.00 -13.78
C LEU A 7 18.79 -44.02 -14.71
N ASP A 8 18.35 -43.98 -15.97
CA ASP A 8 18.82 -42.98 -16.94
C ASP A 8 17.98 -41.71 -16.78
N PRO A 9 18.52 -40.65 -16.14
CA PRO A 9 17.76 -39.43 -15.87
C PRO A 9 17.30 -38.76 -17.16
N ARG A 10 18.12 -38.80 -18.22
CA ARG A 10 17.83 -38.14 -19.49
C ARG A 10 16.59 -38.76 -20.14
N LYS A 11 16.53 -40.09 -20.20
CA LYS A 11 15.36 -40.80 -20.72
C LYS A 11 14.08 -40.53 -19.93
N MET A 12 14.18 -40.34 -18.62
CA MET A 12 13.01 -40.00 -17.79
C MET A 12 12.53 -38.56 -18.03
N MET A 13 13.43 -37.62 -18.29
CA MET A 13 13.04 -36.25 -18.66
C MET A 13 12.49 -36.18 -20.08
N GLU A 14 13.05 -36.91 -21.04
CA GLU A 14 12.46 -37.06 -22.38
C GLU A 14 11.03 -37.62 -22.30
N LEU A 15 10.79 -38.59 -21.41
CA LEU A 15 9.45 -39.11 -21.13
C LEU A 15 8.54 -38.04 -20.49
N ALA A 16 9.05 -37.25 -19.53
CA ALA A 16 8.30 -36.13 -18.96
C ALA A 16 7.93 -35.07 -20.03
N ILE A 17 8.83 -34.78 -20.96
CA ILE A 17 8.59 -33.86 -22.09
C ILE A 17 7.56 -34.44 -23.07
N SER A 18 7.63 -35.73 -23.37
CA SER A 18 6.63 -36.39 -24.21
C SER A 18 5.24 -36.30 -23.60
N VAL A 19 5.11 -36.59 -22.30
CA VAL A 19 3.83 -36.52 -21.56
C VAL A 19 3.36 -35.08 -21.35
N MET A 20 4.28 -34.11 -21.31
CA MET A 20 3.94 -32.69 -21.22
C MET A 20 3.04 -32.24 -22.37
N SER A 21 3.22 -32.80 -23.57
CA SER A 21 2.41 -32.48 -24.76
C SER A 21 0.92 -32.87 -24.63
N GLU A 22 0.61 -33.78 -23.70
CA GLU A 22 -0.76 -34.21 -23.39
C GLU A 22 -1.47 -33.29 -22.37
N SER A 23 -0.82 -32.20 -21.97
CA SER A 23 -1.37 -31.28 -20.97
C SER A 23 -2.64 -30.58 -21.48
N VAL A 24 -3.68 -30.60 -20.67
CA VAL A 24 -4.95 -29.95 -20.99
C VAL A 24 -5.01 -28.57 -20.34
N ALA A 25 -5.05 -27.52 -21.16
CA ALA A 25 -5.19 -26.15 -20.69
C ALA A 25 -6.54 -25.94 -19.96
N GLU A 26 -6.50 -25.21 -18.85
CA GLU A 26 -7.70 -24.83 -18.12
C GLU A 26 -8.40 -23.67 -18.85
N PRO A 27 -9.71 -23.74 -19.12
CA PRO A 27 -10.45 -22.60 -19.67
C PRO A 27 -10.53 -21.51 -18.60
N ARG A 28 -9.90 -20.37 -18.85
CA ARG A 28 -9.89 -19.21 -17.94
C ARG A 28 -10.43 -17.96 -18.64
N GLU A 29 -11.30 -17.22 -17.94
CA GLU A 29 -11.80 -15.91 -18.42
C GLU A 29 -10.70 -14.84 -18.48
N ASP A 30 -9.57 -15.04 -17.78
CA ASP A 30 -8.49 -14.06 -17.63
C ASP A 30 -7.45 -14.07 -18.76
N ARG A 31 -7.69 -14.82 -19.86
CA ARG A 31 -6.79 -14.98 -21.03
C ARG A 31 -5.35 -15.43 -20.70
N LYS A 32 -5.07 -15.91 -19.49
CA LYS A 32 -3.72 -16.37 -19.11
C LYS A 32 -3.42 -17.72 -19.71
N ALA A 33 -2.22 -17.86 -20.27
CA ALA A 33 -1.73 -19.16 -20.72
C ALA A 33 -1.49 -20.09 -19.50
N SER A 34 -1.95 -21.33 -19.60
CA SER A 34 -1.63 -22.37 -18.61
C SER A 34 -0.34 -23.07 -19.05
N PRO A 35 0.69 -23.19 -18.20
CA PRO A 35 1.87 -23.96 -18.55
C PRO A 35 1.51 -25.42 -18.80
N LEU A 36 2.11 -25.99 -19.85
CA LEU A 36 2.13 -27.40 -20.15
C LEU A 36 3.21 -28.02 -19.26
N VAL A 37 2.83 -29.02 -18.45
CA VAL A 37 3.74 -29.64 -17.48
C VAL A 37 3.53 -31.14 -17.52
N GLY A 38 4.60 -31.87 -17.79
CA GLY A 38 4.70 -33.31 -17.58
C GLY A 38 5.58 -33.64 -16.38
N ALA A 39 5.23 -34.71 -15.68
CA ALA A 39 6.00 -35.24 -14.56
C ALA A 39 6.08 -36.78 -14.62
N VAL A 40 7.17 -37.34 -14.13
CA VAL A 40 7.43 -38.78 -14.05
C VAL A 40 7.91 -39.12 -12.64
N LEU A 41 7.29 -40.12 -12.01
CA LEU A 41 7.68 -40.65 -10.71
C LEU A 41 8.28 -42.05 -10.90
N VAL A 42 9.52 -42.23 -10.45
CA VAL A 42 10.19 -43.52 -10.44
C VAL A 42 10.25 -44.03 -9.01
N LYS A 43 9.56 -45.14 -8.73
CA LYS A 43 9.50 -45.77 -7.40
C LYS A 43 10.76 -46.59 -7.11
N ALA A 44 10.97 -46.92 -5.83
CA ALA A 44 12.15 -47.68 -5.39
C ALA A 44 12.23 -49.11 -5.98
N ASP A 45 11.10 -49.67 -6.44
CA ASP A 45 11.01 -50.96 -7.13
C ASP A 45 11.29 -50.87 -8.64
N GLY A 46 11.53 -49.66 -9.16
CA GLY A 46 11.76 -49.39 -10.57
C GLY A 46 10.49 -49.17 -11.39
N THR A 47 9.30 -49.13 -10.76
CA THR A 47 8.04 -48.78 -11.43
C THR A 47 8.07 -47.30 -11.83
N VAL A 48 7.72 -47.02 -13.09
CA VAL A 48 7.67 -45.67 -13.65
C VAL A 48 6.22 -45.29 -13.89
N GLU A 49 5.79 -44.16 -13.34
CA GLU A 49 4.46 -43.59 -13.54
C GLU A 49 4.58 -42.17 -14.06
N THR A 50 3.69 -41.78 -14.95
CA THR A 50 3.70 -40.46 -15.59
C THR A 50 2.41 -39.71 -15.30
N ALA A 51 2.44 -38.39 -15.34
CA ALA A 51 1.25 -37.58 -15.42
C ALA A 51 1.48 -36.27 -16.18
N SER A 52 0.44 -35.77 -16.81
CA SER A 52 0.40 -34.44 -17.42
C SER A 52 -0.52 -33.50 -16.64
N ARG A 53 -0.36 -32.21 -16.86
CA ARG A 53 -1.26 -31.22 -16.25
C ARG A 53 -2.67 -31.38 -16.83
N GLY A 54 -3.66 -31.42 -15.95
CA GLY A 54 -5.05 -31.52 -16.36
C GLY A 54 -5.50 -32.92 -16.78
N GLU A 55 -4.64 -33.95 -16.67
CA GLU A 55 -4.91 -35.33 -17.13
C GLU A 55 -6.21 -35.91 -16.58
N LEU A 56 -6.40 -35.90 -15.25
CA LEU A 56 -7.59 -36.48 -14.61
C LEU A 56 -8.68 -35.44 -14.28
N ARG A 57 -8.30 -34.18 -14.13
CA ARG A 57 -9.21 -33.06 -13.84
C ARG A 57 -8.58 -31.75 -14.27
N HIS A 58 -9.36 -30.89 -14.91
CA HIS A 58 -8.91 -29.53 -15.25
C HIS A 58 -8.34 -28.80 -14.03
N GLY A 59 -7.16 -28.19 -14.22
CA GLY A 59 -6.46 -27.43 -13.18
C GLY A 59 -5.59 -28.25 -12.22
N ASP A 60 -5.65 -29.59 -12.26
CA ASP A 60 -4.73 -30.44 -11.48
C ASP A 60 -3.31 -30.35 -12.09
N HIS A 61 -2.29 -30.17 -11.24
CA HIS A 61 -0.89 -30.14 -11.69
C HIS A 61 -0.37 -31.57 -11.88
N ALA A 62 0.63 -31.76 -12.74
CA ALA A 62 1.21 -33.07 -13.02
C ALA A 62 1.72 -33.77 -11.74
N GLU A 63 2.45 -33.05 -10.88
CA GLU A 63 2.99 -33.61 -9.63
C GLU A 63 1.87 -33.90 -8.63
N PHE A 64 0.79 -33.11 -8.62
CA PHE A 64 -0.38 -33.39 -7.79
C PHE A 64 -1.07 -34.68 -8.22
N THR A 65 -1.25 -34.87 -9.54
CA THR A 65 -1.86 -36.09 -10.08
C THR A 65 -1.04 -37.33 -9.69
N LEU A 66 0.30 -37.27 -9.81
CA LEU A 66 1.16 -38.39 -9.40
C LEU A 66 1.05 -38.69 -7.91
N LEU A 67 1.18 -37.69 -7.04
CA LEU A 67 1.29 -37.92 -5.60
C LEU A 67 -0.06 -38.21 -4.93
N GLU A 68 -1.13 -37.53 -5.35
CA GLU A 68 -2.40 -37.50 -4.60
C GLU A 68 -3.56 -38.19 -5.31
N ARG A 69 -3.46 -38.42 -6.63
CA ARG A 69 -4.48 -39.18 -7.38
C ARG A 69 -4.02 -40.60 -7.64
N LYS A 70 -2.82 -40.77 -8.19
CA LYS A 70 -2.28 -42.08 -8.59
C LYS A 70 -1.65 -42.84 -7.42
N ASN A 71 -1.01 -42.13 -6.48
CA ASN A 71 -0.27 -42.75 -5.37
C ASN A 71 -0.78 -42.44 -3.96
N ARG A 72 -2.07 -42.10 -3.84
CA ARG A 72 -2.65 -41.78 -2.54
C ARG A 72 -2.56 -42.97 -1.60
N GLY A 73 -1.73 -42.86 -0.56
CA GLY A 73 -1.52 -43.92 0.44
C GLY A 73 -0.36 -44.88 0.16
N ASN A 74 0.32 -44.75 -0.98
CA ASN A 74 1.53 -45.52 -1.27
C ASN A 74 2.76 -44.88 -0.58
N LYS A 75 3.69 -45.71 -0.08
CA LYS A 75 4.98 -45.22 0.41
C LYS A 75 5.86 -44.87 -0.78
N LEU A 76 6.23 -43.59 -0.90
CA LEU A 76 7.12 -43.07 -1.94
C LEU A 76 8.55 -42.84 -1.40
N ASP A 77 8.90 -43.45 -0.28
CA ASP A 77 10.24 -43.40 0.31
C ASP A 77 11.26 -43.94 -0.71
N GLY A 78 12.23 -43.11 -1.09
CA GLY A 78 13.26 -43.47 -2.08
C GLY A 78 12.84 -43.34 -3.55
N ALA A 79 11.66 -42.78 -3.83
CA ALA A 79 11.28 -42.43 -5.19
C ALA A 79 12.04 -41.20 -5.71
N VAL A 80 12.18 -41.11 -7.04
CA VAL A 80 12.78 -39.97 -7.76
C VAL A 80 11.69 -39.33 -8.63
N LEU A 81 11.56 -38.01 -8.55
CA LEU A 81 10.57 -37.27 -9.33
C LEU A 81 11.25 -36.46 -10.43
N PHE A 82 10.75 -36.53 -11.65
CA PHE A 82 11.15 -35.72 -12.79
C PHE A 82 9.99 -34.78 -13.14
N SER A 83 10.23 -33.48 -13.22
CA SER A 83 9.21 -32.49 -13.60
C SER A 83 9.77 -31.56 -14.66
N THR A 84 9.01 -31.32 -15.72
CA THR A 84 9.40 -30.39 -16.81
C THR A 84 9.50 -28.93 -16.33
N LEU A 85 8.73 -28.53 -15.33
CA LEU A 85 8.71 -27.18 -14.75
C LEU A 85 8.97 -27.24 -13.23
N GLU A 86 9.48 -26.15 -12.65
CA GLU A 86 9.68 -26.00 -11.21
C GLU A 86 8.39 -26.29 -10.41
N PRO A 87 8.43 -27.20 -9.41
CA PRO A 87 7.28 -27.44 -8.56
C PRO A 87 6.86 -26.18 -7.79
N CYS A 88 5.56 -25.85 -7.87
CA CYS A 88 5.06 -24.62 -7.27
C CYS A 88 5.41 -24.47 -5.79
N ALA A 89 5.80 -23.25 -5.40
CA ALA A 89 6.31 -22.91 -4.06
C ALA A 89 5.19 -22.84 -2.99
N PRO A 90 5.53 -22.98 -1.69
CA PRO A 90 4.59 -22.75 -0.59
C PRO A 90 3.96 -21.35 -0.67
N GLY A 91 2.64 -21.25 -0.47
CA GLY A 91 1.91 -19.97 -0.55
C GLY A 91 1.60 -19.47 -1.97
N SER A 92 2.11 -20.12 -3.03
CA SER A 92 1.75 -19.80 -4.42
C SER A 92 0.29 -20.17 -4.77
N ARG A 93 -0.33 -21.03 -3.97
CA ARG A 93 -1.74 -21.43 -4.11
C ARG A 93 -2.61 -20.75 -3.07
N ARG A 94 -3.84 -20.39 -3.46
CA ARG A 94 -4.85 -19.87 -2.54
C ARG A 94 -5.14 -20.90 -1.45
N HIS A 95 -4.93 -20.51 -0.19
CA HIS A 95 -5.26 -21.30 0.99
C HIS A 95 -6.70 -21.83 0.89
N PRO A 96 -6.99 -23.12 1.19
CA PRO A 96 -6.19 -24.11 1.94
C PRO A 96 -5.38 -25.12 1.09
N LYS A 97 -5.10 -24.83 -0.19
CA LYS A 97 -4.43 -25.80 -1.08
C LYS A 97 -2.92 -25.86 -0.82
N LEU A 98 -2.40 -27.05 -0.50
CA LEU A 98 -0.96 -27.32 -0.44
C LEU A 98 -0.31 -27.23 -1.83
N SER A 99 0.91 -26.71 -1.87
CA SER A 99 1.77 -26.61 -3.05
C SER A 99 2.37 -27.96 -3.45
N CYS A 100 2.92 -28.06 -4.66
CA CYS A 100 3.60 -29.28 -5.12
C CYS A 100 4.88 -29.52 -4.31
N ALA A 101 5.65 -28.46 -4.01
CA ALA A 101 6.84 -28.57 -3.19
C ALA A 101 6.53 -29.09 -1.77
N GLU A 102 5.44 -28.63 -1.14
CA GLU A 102 4.97 -29.17 0.15
C GLU A 102 4.62 -30.66 0.07
N ARG A 103 3.95 -31.08 -1.01
CA ARG A 103 3.57 -32.48 -1.21
C ARG A 103 4.76 -33.40 -1.42
N ILE A 104 5.78 -32.96 -2.17
CA ILE A 104 7.02 -33.71 -2.39
C ILE A 104 7.70 -34.02 -1.05
N VAL A 105 7.78 -33.02 -0.17
CA VAL A 105 8.36 -33.19 1.17
C VAL A 105 7.52 -34.13 2.03
N LEU A 106 6.19 -33.97 2.03
CA LEU A 106 5.28 -34.86 2.78
C LEU A 106 5.34 -36.32 2.25
N ALA A 107 5.56 -36.50 0.96
CA ALA A 107 5.76 -37.79 0.30
C ALA A 107 7.16 -38.40 0.56
N ARG A 108 8.07 -37.68 1.24
CA ARG A 108 9.43 -38.12 1.58
C ARG A 108 10.30 -38.46 0.36
N ILE A 109 10.03 -37.81 -0.76
CA ILE A 109 10.86 -37.90 -1.97
C ILE A 109 12.17 -37.14 -1.70
N LYS A 110 13.31 -37.79 -1.91
CA LYS A 110 14.63 -37.24 -1.60
C LYS A 110 15.37 -36.69 -2.81
N GLU A 111 14.91 -36.98 -4.02
CA GLU A 111 15.57 -36.55 -5.25
C GLU A 111 14.53 -36.08 -6.29
N VAL A 112 14.72 -34.86 -6.79
CA VAL A 112 13.85 -34.26 -7.80
C VAL A 112 14.71 -33.67 -8.91
N TRP A 113 14.37 -34.01 -10.16
CA TRP A 113 14.97 -33.44 -11.34
C TRP A 113 13.99 -32.49 -12.04
N ILE A 114 14.46 -31.30 -12.39
CA ILE A 114 13.66 -30.21 -12.92
C ILE A 114 14.18 -29.86 -14.31
N GLY A 115 13.27 -29.73 -15.27
CA GLY A 115 13.55 -29.25 -16.62
C GLY A 115 13.96 -27.78 -16.59
N ILE A 116 12.98 -26.89 -16.43
CA ILE A 116 13.21 -25.43 -16.40
C ILE A 116 12.75 -24.79 -15.10
N GLU A 117 13.40 -23.69 -14.72
CA GLU A 117 12.95 -22.81 -13.63
C GLU A 117 11.66 -22.08 -14.04
N ASP A 118 10.75 -21.83 -13.09
CA ASP A 118 9.52 -21.06 -13.39
C ASP A 118 9.81 -19.56 -13.21
N PRO A 119 9.74 -18.74 -14.27
CA PRO A 119 10.01 -17.31 -14.19
C PRO A 119 8.90 -16.52 -13.47
N ASP A 120 7.78 -17.14 -13.09
CA ASP A 120 6.72 -16.45 -12.37
C ASP A 120 7.23 -15.96 -10.99
N PRO A 121 7.10 -14.66 -10.65
CA PRO A 121 7.65 -14.08 -9.42
C PRO A 121 7.08 -14.69 -8.12
N THR A 122 5.95 -15.39 -8.19
CA THR A 122 5.38 -16.12 -7.05
C THR A 122 6.09 -17.46 -6.80
N VAL A 123 6.80 -18.00 -7.79
CA VAL A 123 7.48 -19.30 -7.75
C VAL A 123 9.01 -19.15 -7.87
N ASP A 124 9.52 -18.22 -8.70
CA ASP A 124 10.94 -17.96 -9.03
C ASP A 124 11.91 -18.44 -7.94
N ARG A 125 12.41 -19.68 -8.12
CA ARG A 125 13.38 -20.39 -7.26
C ARG A 125 12.97 -20.65 -5.81
N LYS A 126 11.77 -20.23 -5.39
CA LYS A 126 11.22 -20.45 -4.04
C LYS A 126 10.83 -21.91 -3.85
N GLY A 127 10.36 -22.59 -4.90
CA GLY A 127 10.03 -24.02 -4.86
C GLY A 127 11.28 -24.87 -4.69
N ILE A 128 12.29 -24.62 -5.54
CA ILE A 128 13.62 -25.25 -5.47
C ILE A 128 14.26 -25.03 -4.10
N LYS A 129 14.32 -23.77 -3.64
CA LYS A 129 14.92 -23.43 -2.35
C LYS A 129 14.23 -24.15 -1.19
N TYR A 130 12.90 -24.19 -1.18
CA TYR A 130 12.15 -24.90 -0.14
C TYR A 130 12.45 -26.40 -0.09
N LEU A 131 12.63 -27.04 -1.25
CA LEU A 131 13.00 -28.45 -1.33
C LEU A 131 14.44 -28.69 -0.83
N GLN A 132 15.39 -27.83 -1.24
CA GLN A 132 16.78 -27.89 -0.80
C GLN A 132 16.92 -27.68 0.72
N ASP A 133 16.22 -26.68 1.28
CA ASP A 133 16.22 -26.37 2.72
C ASP A 133 15.72 -27.55 3.59
N ARG A 134 14.97 -28.48 2.99
CA ARG A 134 14.46 -29.69 3.65
C ARG A 134 15.18 -30.98 3.24
N GLY A 135 16.35 -30.86 2.63
CA GLY A 135 17.24 -31.97 2.32
C GLY A 135 16.83 -32.81 1.11
N VAL A 136 16.02 -32.26 0.20
CA VAL A 136 15.74 -32.88 -1.10
C VAL A 136 16.84 -32.47 -2.09
N LYS A 137 17.46 -33.44 -2.75
CA LYS A 137 18.48 -33.24 -3.77
C LYS A 137 17.81 -32.78 -5.07
N ILE A 138 18.18 -31.60 -5.54
CA ILE A 138 17.65 -31.02 -6.78
C ILE A 138 18.69 -31.10 -7.90
N HIS A 139 18.25 -31.53 -9.07
CA HIS A 139 19.04 -31.56 -10.30
C HIS A 139 18.33 -30.75 -11.38
N ILE A 140 19.08 -29.93 -12.11
CA ILE A 140 18.60 -29.20 -13.29
C ILE A 140 19.13 -29.92 -14.54
N PHE A 141 18.28 -30.13 -15.53
CA PHE A 141 18.65 -30.85 -16.76
C PHE A 141 19.50 -30.05 -17.73
N ASP A 142 20.09 -30.74 -18.71
CA ASP A 142 20.89 -30.14 -19.76
C ASP A 142 20.07 -29.17 -20.64
N ARG A 143 20.78 -28.20 -21.21
CA ARG A 143 20.22 -27.06 -21.93
C ARG A 143 19.39 -27.44 -23.17
N ASP A 144 19.74 -28.53 -23.83
CA ASP A 144 19.04 -29.04 -25.02
C ASP A 144 17.58 -29.44 -24.71
N LEU A 145 17.36 -30.14 -23.60
CA LEU A 145 16.01 -30.49 -23.14
C LEU A 145 15.27 -29.28 -22.57
N GLN A 146 15.97 -28.34 -21.95
CA GLN A 146 15.37 -27.08 -21.49
C GLN A 146 14.83 -26.25 -22.65
N GLU A 147 15.59 -26.12 -23.75
CA GLU A 147 15.18 -25.38 -24.95
C GLU A 147 13.88 -25.95 -25.53
N THR A 148 13.75 -27.28 -25.58
CA THR A 148 12.52 -27.96 -26.00
C THR A 148 11.31 -27.59 -25.12
N ILE A 149 11.51 -27.53 -23.80
CA ILE A 149 10.45 -27.18 -22.84
C ILE A 149 10.08 -25.70 -22.95
N LEU A 150 11.06 -24.81 -23.11
CA LEU A 150 10.87 -23.37 -23.29
C LEU A 150 10.11 -23.06 -24.58
N GLU A 151 10.49 -23.67 -25.70
CA GLU A 151 9.81 -23.48 -26.98
C GLU A 151 8.34 -23.91 -26.91
N THR A 152 8.08 -25.05 -26.27
CA THR A 152 6.71 -25.57 -26.09
C THR A 152 5.86 -24.68 -25.16
N ASN A 153 6.48 -24.02 -24.17
CA ASN A 153 5.82 -23.13 -23.21
C ASN A 153 5.98 -21.64 -23.50
N ARG A 154 6.45 -21.24 -24.69
CA ARG A 154 6.86 -19.85 -25.01
C ARG A 154 5.83 -18.79 -24.58
N VAL A 155 4.56 -18.97 -24.94
CA VAL A 155 3.50 -18.01 -24.59
C VAL A 155 3.31 -17.85 -23.09
N PHE A 156 3.46 -18.92 -22.31
CA PHE A 156 3.39 -18.85 -20.85
C PHE A 156 4.61 -18.14 -20.26
N ILE A 157 5.80 -18.46 -20.75
CA ILE A 157 7.08 -17.89 -20.30
C ILE A 157 7.11 -16.38 -20.57
N ASP A 158 6.76 -15.94 -21.79
CA ASP A 158 6.72 -14.51 -22.15
C ASP A 158 5.78 -13.72 -21.21
N GLN A 159 4.57 -14.26 -20.96
CA GLN A 159 3.62 -13.65 -20.02
C GLN A 159 4.11 -13.65 -18.57
N ALA A 160 4.89 -14.64 -18.16
CA ALA A 160 5.45 -14.75 -16.81
C ALA A 160 6.64 -13.80 -16.62
N GLU A 161 7.50 -13.66 -17.63
CA GLU A 161 8.62 -12.70 -17.63
C GLU A 161 8.14 -11.26 -17.60
N GLU A 162 7.07 -10.91 -18.31
CA GLU A 162 6.47 -9.57 -18.23
C GLU A 162 5.98 -9.26 -16.81
N ARG A 163 5.34 -10.22 -16.14
CA ARG A 163 4.94 -10.10 -14.73
C ARG A 163 6.15 -10.00 -13.81
N ALA A 164 7.19 -10.78 -14.06
CA ALA A 164 8.43 -10.75 -13.30
C ALA A 164 9.12 -9.39 -13.44
N ALA A 165 9.13 -8.80 -14.64
CA ALA A 165 9.69 -7.47 -14.89
C ALA A 165 8.95 -6.38 -14.10
N VAL A 166 7.61 -6.43 -14.05
CA VAL A 166 6.79 -5.53 -13.22
C VAL A 166 7.12 -5.68 -11.73
N VAL A 167 7.25 -6.92 -11.24
CA VAL A 167 7.60 -7.18 -9.84
C VAL A 167 9.05 -6.78 -9.54
N ARG A 168 10.01 -7.05 -10.42
CA ARG A 168 11.43 -6.64 -10.27
C ARG A 168 11.58 -5.12 -10.30
N ALA A 169 10.79 -4.42 -11.12
CA ALA A 169 10.68 -2.96 -11.08
C ALA A 169 10.03 -2.45 -9.78
N GLY A 170 9.12 -3.25 -9.19
CA GLY A 170 8.51 -2.99 -7.88
C GLY A 170 9.45 -3.21 -6.68
N ASN A 171 10.26 -4.28 -6.72
CA ASN A 171 11.04 -4.86 -5.61
C ASN A 171 12.55 -4.56 -5.63
N LYS A 172 13.02 -3.51 -6.32
CA LYS A 172 14.28 -2.90 -5.87
C LYS A 172 14.04 -2.46 -4.43
N VAL A 173 14.62 -3.19 -3.48
CA VAL A 173 14.91 -2.68 -2.14
C VAL A 173 15.76 -1.46 -2.42
N GLU A 174 15.13 -0.29 -2.43
CA GLU A 174 15.86 0.96 -2.46
C GLU A 174 16.83 0.88 -1.31
N THR A 175 18.12 0.89 -1.63
CA THR A 175 19.16 1.16 -0.64
C THR A 175 18.67 2.41 0.07
N ILE A 176 18.52 2.36 1.40
CA ILE A 176 18.10 3.54 2.17
C ILE A 176 19.24 4.55 2.00
N VAL A 177 19.11 5.40 0.98
CA VAL A 177 19.95 6.58 0.83
C VAL A 177 19.41 7.52 1.88
N LEU A 178 20.17 7.66 2.98
CA LEU A 178 19.87 8.65 4.01
C LEU A 178 19.70 10.00 3.32
N SER A 179 18.62 10.71 3.64
CA SER A 179 18.37 12.01 3.00
C SER A 179 19.57 12.92 3.25
N THR A 180 19.91 13.78 2.28
CA THR A 180 20.94 14.81 2.47
C THR A 180 20.67 15.67 3.72
N LEU A 181 19.41 15.74 4.16
CA LEU A 181 19.00 16.44 5.37
C LEU A 181 19.39 15.76 6.69
N GLU A 182 19.90 14.53 6.65
CA GLU A 182 20.45 13.86 7.84
C GLU A 182 21.89 14.32 8.17
N GLN A 183 22.52 15.05 7.26
CA GLN A 183 23.87 15.59 7.44
C GLN A 183 23.85 16.96 8.11
N ALA A 184 24.92 17.28 8.84
CA ALA A 184 25.15 18.63 9.36
C ALA A 184 25.27 19.66 8.23
N LEU A 185 24.67 20.82 8.48
CA LEU A 185 24.81 21.98 7.60
C LEU A 185 25.96 22.84 8.11
N ALA A 186 27.11 22.82 7.41
CA ALA A 186 28.32 23.51 7.86
C ALA A 186 28.17 25.03 8.03
N ALA A 187 27.17 25.64 7.39
CA ALA A 187 26.89 27.08 7.46
C ALA A 187 25.98 27.47 8.64
N THR A 188 25.55 26.52 9.49
CA THR A 188 24.61 26.79 10.60
C THR A 188 25.23 26.50 11.96
N ASN A 189 24.61 26.99 13.01
CA ASN A 189 25.01 26.74 14.39
C ASN A 189 23.78 26.62 15.31
N LEU A 190 24.01 26.39 16.61
CA LEU A 190 22.91 26.20 17.57
C LEU A 190 22.03 27.45 17.78
N GLU A 191 22.54 28.66 17.50
CA GLU A 191 21.78 29.90 17.62
C GLU A 191 20.76 30.09 16.50
N ASP A 192 20.91 29.37 15.38
CA ASP A 192 19.92 29.34 14.30
C ASP A 192 18.66 28.55 14.70
N LEU A 193 18.72 27.79 15.81
CA LEU A 193 17.58 27.09 16.37
C LEU A 193 16.76 28.01 17.30
N GLN A 194 15.44 27.86 17.24
CA GLN A 194 14.49 28.60 18.03
C GLN A 194 14.43 28.02 19.45
N ALA A 195 15.05 28.73 20.40
CA ALA A 195 15.19 28.32 21.79
C ALA A 195 13.86 27.97 22.48
N GLN A 196 12.79 28.70 22.17
CA GLN A 196 11.46 28.45 22.75
C GLN A 196 10.93 27.05 22.37
N ILE A 197 11.05 26.65 21.11
CA ILE A 197 10.53 25.35 20.66
C ILE A 197 11.41 24.21 21.17
N LEU A 198 12.71 24.42 21.28
CA LEU A 198 13.61 23.47 21.94
C LEU A 198 13.23 23.28 23.42
N ALA A 199 12.81 24.34 24.11
CA ALA A 199 12.33 24.26 25.49
C ALA A 199 10.99 23.49 25.58
N GLU A 200 10.04 23.78 24.69
CA GLU A 200 8.78 23.05 24.59
C GLU A 200 9.00 21.56 24.28
N TYR A 201 9.94 21.24 23.38
CA TYR A 201 10.33 19.87 23.09
C TYR A 201 10.96 19.18 24.30
N ARG A 202 11.82 19.90 25.03
CA ARG A 202 12.46 19.37 26.24
C ARG A 202 11.42 19.04 27.31
N GLU A 203 10.40 19.88 27.47
CA GLU A 203 9.28 19.67 28.38
C GLU A 203 8.42 18.47 27.98
N THR A 204 7.88 18.49 26.76
CA THR A 204 6.97 17.46 26.23
C THR A 204 7.62 16.08 26.09
N ALA A 205 8.92 16.02 25.81
CA ALA A 205 9.69 14.78 25.78
C ALA A 205 10.09 14.25 27.17
N SER A 206 9.65 14.91 28.26
CA SER A 206 10.00 14.59 29.65
C SER A 206 11.51 14.56 29.90
N THR A 207 12.24 15.53 29.33
CA THR A 207 13.70 15.65 29.41
C THR A 207 14.16 16.90 30.16
N THR A 208 13.26 17.52 30.91
CA THR A 208 13.54 18.70 31.74
C THR A 208 14.68 18.46 32.73
N ASN A 209 14.81 17.25 33.27
CA ASN A 209 15.84 16.87 34.24
C ASN A 209 17.26 16.75 33.65
N LEU A 210 17.43 16.76 32.33
CA LEU A 210 18.76 16.67 31.70
C LEU A 210 19.50 18.00 31.81
N SER A 211 20.82 17.97 32.01
CA SER A 211 21.65 19.17 31.81
C SER A 211 21.61 19.63 30.35
N THR A 212 22.00 20.88 30.06
CA THR A 212 22.11 21.38 28.68
C THR A 212 22.96 20.45 27.80
N LYS A 213 24.10 19.98 28.31
CA LYS A 213 24.96 18.99 27.62
C LYS A 213 24.25 17.65 27.43
N GLY A 214 23.48 17.20 28.43
CA GLY A 214 22.68 15.97 28.33
C GLY A 214 21.58 16.07 27.26
N PHE A 215 20.94 17.22 27.15
CA PHE A 215 19.93 17.49 26.12
C PHE A 215 20.56 17.56 24.72
N GLN A 216 21.68 18.26 24.55
CA GLN A 216 22.44 18.28 23.29
C GLN A 216 22.90 16.87 22.87
N ARG A 217 23.38 16.06 23.82
CA ARG A 217 23.73 14.65 23.58
C ARG A 217 22.53 13.84 23.08
N ARG A 218 21.33 14.13 23.58
CA ARG A 218 20.12 13.46 23.09
C ARG A 218 19.78 13.87 21.65
N LEU A 219 19.91 15.15 21.31
CA LEU A 219 19.68 15.62 19.94
C LEU A 219 20.70 15.00 18.95
N LEU A 220 21.96 14.80 19.37
CA LEU A 220 22.95 14.03 18.60
C LEU A 220 22.50 12.59 18.36
N LEU A 221 22.07 11.89 19.42
CA LEU A 221 21.59 10.50 19.31
C LEU A 221 20.34 10.35 18.44
N GLN A 222 19.55 11.42 18.31
CA GLN A 222 18.36 11.47 17.48
C GLN A 222 18.64 11.86 16.02
N GLY A 223 19.89 12.22 15.68
CA GLY A 223 20.27 12.69 14.34
C GLY A 223 19.81 14.12 14.02
N LEU A 224 19.49 14.91 15.05
CA LEU A 224 19.08 16.33 14.90
C LEU A 224 20.29 17.29 14.97
N LEU A 225 21.37 16.83 15.60
CA LEU A 225 22.68 17.48 15.61
C LEU A 225 23.74 16.49 15.11
N GLN A 226 24.87 16.99 14.65
CA GLN A 226 26.11 16.22 14.48
C GLN A 226 27.29 16.96 15.11
N ASP A 227 28.31 16.20 15.51
CA ASP A 227 29.57 16.72 16.01
C ASP A 227 30.58 16.77 14.85
N GLN A 228 31.05 17.96 14.50
CA GLN A 228 32.15 18.17 13.58
C GLN A 228 33.32 18.82 14.31
N GLY A 229 34.33 18.01 14.64
CA GLY A 229 35.57 18.49 15.27
C GLY A 229 35.37 19.13 16.65
N GLY A 230 34.39 18.68 17.43
CA GLY A 230 34.04 19.23 18.75
C GLY A 230 32.98 20.33 18.70
N THR A 231 32.52 20.71 17.51
CA THR A 231 31.46 21.71 17.31
C THR A 231 30.14 21.02 16.95
N LEU A 232 29.09 21.33 17.71
CA LEU A 232 27.75 20.80 17.45
C LEU A 232 27.03 21.64 16.40
N LEU A 233 26.66 20.99 15.30
CA LEU A 233 25.97 21.62 14.18
C LEU A 233 24.58 21.00 13.98
N PRO A 234 23.54 21.79 13.66
CA PRO A 234 22.25 21.27 13.24
C PRO A 234 22.34 20.43 11.96
N THR A 235 21.61 19.31 11.93
CA THR A 235 21.33 18.62 10.68
C THR A 235 20.24 19.36 9.91
N GLY A 236 20.04 19.02 8.63
CA GLY A 236 18.90 19.53 7.85
C GLY A 236 17.56 19.28 8.56
N PHE A 237 17.34 18.10 9.13
CA PHE A 237 16.14 17.83 9.94
C PHE A 237 16.09 18.60 11.25
N GLY A 238 17.23 18.82 11.92
CA GLY A 238 17.32 19.69 13.09
C GLY A 238 16.88 21.12 12.77
N LEU A 239 17.39 21.67 11.66
CA LEU A 239 17.01 23.00 11.18
C LEU A 239 15.56 23.05 10.70
N LEU A 240 15.06 22.00 10.04
CA LEU A 240 13.68 21.95 9.58
C LEU A 240 12.68 21.99 10.74
N LEU A 241 12.97 21.26 11.82
CA LEU A 241 12.07 21.15 12.97
C LEU A 241 12.15 22.36 13.91
N PHE A 242 13.35 22.89 14.13
CA PHE A 242 13.62 23.88 15.17
C PHE A 242 14.24 25.18 14.66
N GLY A 243 14.66 25.27 13.41
CA GLY A 243 15.33 26.43 12.85
C GLY A 243 14.42 27.66 12.76
N LYS A 244 14.97 28.85 13.02
CA LYS A 244 14.27 30.13 12.89
C LYS A 244 13.86 30.40 11.44
N GLU A 245 14.76 30.11 10.50
CA GLU A 245 14.58 30.35 9.06
C GLU A 245 15.05 29.14 8.23
N PRO A 246 14.40 27.96 8.34
CA PRO A 246 14.81 26.75 7.62
C PRO A 246 14.85 26.95 6.09
N ARG A 247 14.00 27.85 5.57
CA ARG A 247 13.92 28.17 4.14
C ARG A 247 15.20 28.77 3.57
N ALA A 248 16.05 29.39 4.40
CA ALA A 248 17.33 29.96 3.96
C ALA A 248 18.29 28.88 3.43
N MET A 249 18.23 27.67 4.00
CA MET A 249 19.08 26.54 3.60
C MET A 249 18.30 25.46 2.82
N MET A 250 16.98 25.41 2.99
CA MET A 250 16.10 24.41 2.38
C MET A 250 14.91 25.11 1.74
N PRO A 251 14.97 25.52 0.46
CA PRO A 251 13.89 26.23 -0.22
C PRO A 251 12.53 25.51 -0.18
N GLN A 252 12.57 24.19 -0.03
CA GLN A 252 11.44 23.29 0.05
C GLN A 252 10.84 23.12 1.45
N ALA A 253 11.43 23.74 2.47
CA ALA A 253 10.92 23.76 3.83
C ALA A 253 9.65 24.62 3.95
N GLY A 254 8.85 24.32 4.97
CA GLY A 254 7.65 25.05 5.32
C GLY A 254 6.37 24.55 4.64
N LEU A 255 5.31 25.34 4.81
CA LEU A 255 3.97 25.07 4.31
C LEU A 255 3.42 26.33 3.64
N LEU A 256 2.93 26.20 2.40
CA LEU A 256 2.25 27.30 1.71
C LEU A 256 0.74 27.20 1.96
N GLY A 257 0.16 28.24 2.57
CA GLY A 257 -1.28 28.42 2.70
C GLY A 257 -1.84 29.24 1.54
N THR A 258 -2.93 28.76 0.94
CA THR A 258 -3.71 29.50 -0.05
C THR A 258 -5.18 29.47 0.35
N LEU A 259 -5.85 30.61 0.34
CA LEU A 259 -7.27 30.74 0.64
C LEU A 259 -7.99 31.38 -0.55
N HIS A 260 -8.91 30.63 -1.16
CA HIS A 260 -9.79 31.12 -2.21
C HIS A 260 -11.13 31.54 -1.62
N TYR A 261 -11.48 32.81 -1.80
CA TYR A 261 -12.74 33.40 -1.37
C TYR A 261 -13.85 33.18 -2.41
N ALA A 262 -15.12 33.30 -1.97
CA ALA A 262 -16.29 33.16 -2.85
C ALA A 262 -16.35 34.26 -3.94
N ASP A 263 -15.76 35.43 -3.68
CA ASP A 263 -15.69 36.56 -4.62
C ASP A 263 -14.55 36.43 -5.63
N GLY A 264 -13.83 35.29 -5.63
CA GLY A 264 -12.72 35.02 -6.54
C GLY A 264 -11.38 35.60 -6.08
N LYS A 265 -11.31 36.29 -4.94
CA LYS A 265 -10.03 36.72 -4.36
C LYS A 265 -9.24 35.55 -3.82
N GLU A 266 -7.93 35.74 -3.76
CA GLU A 266 -6.98 34.78 -3.20
C GLU A 266 -6.07 35.47 -2.18
N GLU A 267 -5.88 34.85 -1.01
CA GLU A 267 -4.88 35.24 -0.02
C GLU A 267 -3.89 34.08 0.17
N THR A 268 -2.60 34.38 0.06
CA THR A 268 -1.53 33.41 0.31
C THR A 268 -0.73 33.77 1.56
N ARG A 269 -0.24 32.75 2.26
CA ARG A 269 0.60 32.90 3.45
C ARG A 269 1.62 31.78 3.52
N ASP A 270 2.90 32.13 3.60
CA ASP A 270 3.98 31.19 3.88
C ASP A 270 4.10 30.94 5.39
N PHE A 271 4.16 29.67 5.78
CA PHE A 271 4.51 29.21 7.13
C PHE A 271 5.92 28.60 7.08
N ASP A 272 6.92 29.47 6.94
CA ASP A 272 8.32 29.11 6.68
C ASP A 272 9.19 28.97 7.93
N GLY A 273 8.61 29.20 9.11
CA GLY A 273 9.31 28.98 10.38
C GLY A 273 9.51 27.48 10.69
N PRO A 274 9.85 27.16 11.93
CA PRO A 274 10.01 25.78 12.40
C PRO A 274 8.80 24.91 12.02
N ALA A 275 9.04 23.75 11.40
CA ALA A 275 7.97 22.89 10.88
C ALA A 275 6.97 22.44 11.96
N LEU A 276 7.39 22.40 13.23
CA LEU A 276 6.53 22.11 14.38
C LEU A 276 5.42 23.15 14.62
N MET A 277 5.64 24.41 14.21
CA MET A 277 4.66 25.49 14.35
C MET A 277 3.64 25.53 13.21
N ALA A 278 4.03 25.08 12.02
CA ALA A 278 3.24 25.23 10.80
C ALA A 278 1.79 24.71 10.93
N PRO A 279 1.51 23.52 11.54
CA PRO A 279 0.13 23.05 11.70
C PRO A 279 -0.73 24.00 12.54
N ALA A 280 -0.23 24.46 13.69
CA ALA A 280 -0.98 25.33 14.59
C ALA A 280 -1.22 26.71 13.95
N GLN A 281 -0.19 27.28 13.31
CA GLN A 281 -0.29 28.57 12.64
C GLN A 281 -1.25 28.54 11.44
N ALA A 282 -1.19 27.48 10.61
CA ALA A 282 -2.08 27.33 9.47
C ALA A 282 -3.53 27.16 9.89
N ILE A 283 -3.79 26.35 10.92
CA ILE A 283 -5.14 26.17 11.46
C ILE A 283 -5.66 27.47 12.06
N GLN A 284 -4.84 28.20 12.82
CA GLN A 284 -5.27 29.47 13.40
C GLN A 284 -5.59 30.49 12.31
N TRP A 285 -4.72 30.63 11.31
CA TRP A 285 -4.97 31.50 10.16
C TRP A 285 -6.29 31.16 9.44
N LEU A 286 -6.56 29.87 9.23
CA LEU A 286 -7.82 29.44 8.62
C LEU A 286 -9.04 29.67 9.53
N LYS A 287 -8.91 29.49 10.85
CA LYS A 287 -9.98 29.81 11.82
C LYS A 287 -10.35 31.28 11.82
N ASP A 288 -9.35 32.16 11.67
CA ASP A 288 -9.56 33.61 11.66
C ASP A 288 -10.21 34.08 10.35
N LYS A 289 -9.95 33.40 9.24
CA LYS A 289 -10.31 33.85 7.88
C LYS A 289 -11.49 33.12 7.26
N LEU A 290 -11.68 31.83 7.54
CA LEU A 290 -12.83 31.09 7.02
C LEU A 290 -14.08 31.51 7.79
N PRO A 291 -15.15 31.89 7.08
CA PRO A 291 -16.40 32.25 7.75
C PRO A 291 -16.89 31.07 8.60
N ASN A 292 -17.17 31.37 9.87
CA ASN A 292 -18.02 30.52 10.67
C ASN A 292 -19.42 30.55 10.03
N PRO A 293 -19.96 29.42 9.57
CA PRO A 293 -21.27 29.42 8.91
C PRO A 293 -22.32 29.96 9.90
N ILE A 294 -22.94 31.08 9.58
CA ILE A 294 -23.94 31.73 10.44
C ILE A 294 -25.21 30.86 10.55
N ASP A 295 -25.56 30.61 11.81
CA ASP A 295 -26.80 30.17 12.46
C ASP A 295 -27.82 29.25 11.75
N ARG A 296 -27.78 27.96 12.13
CA ARG A 296 -28.92 27.21 12.69
C ARG A 296 -28.40 25.95 13.39
N THR A 297 -28.62 25.88 14.71
CA THR A 297 -28.13 24.89 15.70
C THR A 297 -26.61 24.90 15.95
N GLN A 298 -26.13 25.94 16.66
CA GLN A 298 -24.71 26.24 16.94
C GLN A 298 -23.88 25.06 17.50
N ALA A 299 -24.46 24.18 18.34
CA ALA A 299 -23.68 23.14 19.04
C ALA A 299 -23.12 22.06 18.10
N LYS A 300 -23.95 21.43 17.26
CA LYS A 300 -23.54 20.33 16.36
C LYS A 300 -22.60 20.79 15.24
N ARG A 301 -22.77 22.03 14.75
CA ARG A 301 -21.88 22.61 13.72
C ARG A 301 -20.54 23.06 14.29
N ARG A 302 -20.50 23.54 15.54
CA ARG A 302 -19.25 23.85 16.24
C ARG A 302 -18.40 22.60 16.43
N GLU A 303 -19.02 21.51 16.89
CA GLU A 303 -18.37 20.20 17.02
C GLU A 303 -17.81 19.70 15.68
N ALA A 304 -18.58 19.80 14.59
CA ALA A 304 -18.11 19.41 13.26
C ALA A 304 -16.93 20.26 12.75
N ASN A 305 -16.92 21.57 13.01
CA ASN A 305 -15.80 22.44 12.66
C ASN A 305 -14.54 22.12 13.49
N GLU A 306 -14.70 21.85 14.79
CA GLU A 306 -13.60 21.44 15.65
C GLU A 306 -12.96 20.13 15.14
N VAL A 307 -13.79 19.12 14.83
CA VAL A 307 -13.32 17.87 14.22
C VAL A 307 -12.65 18.12 12.86
N LEU A 308 -13.20 18.98 12.00
CA LEU A 308 -12.56 19.32 10.72
C LEU A 308 -11.14 19.85 10.91
N TYR A 309 -10.92 20.75 11.88
CA TYR A 309 -9.59 21.29 12.17
C TYR A 309 -8.66 20.24 12.80
N GLU A 310 -9.18 19.27 13.55
CA GLU A 310 -8.38 18.13 14.01
C GLU A 310 -7.95 17.21 12.84
N LEU A 311 -8.85 16.94 11.89
CA LEU A 311 -8.52 16.19 10.68
C LEU A 311 -7.52 16.95 9.81
N LEU A 312 -7.65 18.29 9.75
CA LEU A 312 -6.69 19.15 9.05
C LEU A 312 -5.32 19.13 9.72
N ARG A 313 -5.27 19.20 11.06
CA ARG A 313 -4.03 19.08 11.82
C ARG A 313 -3.31 17.78 11.50
N GLU A 314 -4.05 16.66 11.54
CA GLU A 314 -3.55 15.34 11.16
C GLU A 314 -3.05 15.32 9.71
N GLY A 315 -3.81 15.89 8.78
CA GLY A 315 -3.45 15.99 7.37
C GLY A 315 -2.16 16.77 7.12
N ILE A 316 -2.00 17.94 7.76
CA ILE A 316 -0.80 18.78 7.65
C ILE A 316 0.41 18.07 8.24
N VAL A 317 0.27 17.50 9.44
CA VAL A 317 1.36 16.76 10.09
C VAL A 317 1.79 15.58 9.23
N ASN A 318 0.85 14.80 8.70
CA ASN A 318 1.16 13.68 7.81
C ASN A 318 1.83 14.15 6.52
N ALA A 319 1.41 15.29 5.95
CA ALA A 319 2.07 15.89 4.79
C ALA A 319 3.52 16.26 5.12
N LEU A 320 3.77 16.99 6.21
CA LEU A 320 5.13 17.41 6.59
C LEU A 320 6.04 16.23 6.95
N VAL A 321 5.51 15.22 7.66
CA VAL A 321 6.29 14.06 8.11
C VAL A 321 6.59 13.08 6.98
N HIS A 322 5.64 12.84 6.06
CA HIS A 322 5.82 11.87 4.98
C HIS A 322 6.23 12.49 3.64
N ARG A 323 6.45 13.81 3.61
CA ARG A 323 6.98 14.55 2.45
C ARG A 323 8.30 13.94 1.96
N ASP A 324 8.43 13.87 0.65
CA ASP A 324 9.70 13.60 0.00
C ASP A 324 10.55 14.88 -0.03
N TYR A 325 11.55 14.95 0.86
CA TYR A 325 12.38 16.15 1.02
C TYR A 325 13.43 16.35 -0.06
N ASP A 326 13.68 15.34 -0.88
CA ASP A 326 14.61 15.42 -2.01
C ASP A 326 13.96 16.14 -3.22
N ILE A 327 12.63 16.30 -3.22
CA ILE A 327 11.92 17.15 -4.18
C ILE A 327 12.07 18.62 -3.76
N VAL A 328 13.18 19.26 -4.15
CA VAL A 328 13.49 20.65 -3.79
C VAL A 328 12.51 21.67 -4.41
N GLY A 329 11.96 21.38 -5.59
CA GLY A 329 11.12 22.33 -6.33
C GLY A 329 9.66 22.46 -5.88
N ALA A 330 9.22 21.75 -4.82
CA ALA A 330 7.82 21.70 -4.42
C ALA A 330 7.63 21.79 -2.91
N LYS A 331 6.70 22.62 -2.43
CA LYS A 331 6.37 22.75 -1.00
C LYS A 331 5.16 21.90 -0.62
N CYS A 332 5.02 21.58 0.66
CA CYS A 332 3.70 21.21 1.18
C CYS A 332 2.75 22.40 1.03
N GLN A 333 1.48 22.13 0.73
CA GLN A 333 0.47 23.16 0.57
C GLN A 333 -0.80 22.84 1.36
N VAL A 334 -1.45 23.87 1.88
CA VAL A 334 -2.82 23.83 2.38
C VAL A 334 -3.62 24.85 1.59
N ILE A 335 -4.56 24.35 0.78
CA ILE A 335 -5.41 25.17 -0.07
C ILE A 335 -6.84 25.07 0.46
N ALA A 336 -7.34 26.17 1.02
CA ALA A 336 -8.70 26.28 1.52
C ALA A 336 -9.62 26.93 0.49
N TYR A 337 -10.75 26.28 0.25
CA TYR A 337 -11.89 26.80 -0.48
C TYR A 337 -13.05 26.99 0.51
N THR A 338 -14.11 27.66 0.07
CA THR A 338 -15.32 27.82 0.88
C THR A 338 -15.92 26.50 1.35
N ASN A 339 -15.83 25.44 0.55
CA ASN A 339 -16.50 24.15 0.79
C ASN A 339 -15.56 22.95 1.03
N LYS A 340 -14.24 23.11 0.87
CA LYS A 340 -13.24 22.05 1.10
C LYS A 340 -11.89 22.62 1.48
N ILE A 341 -11.05 21.83 2.13
CA ILE A 341 -9.66 22.14 2.42
C ILE A 341 -8.80 21.01 1.84
N VAL A 342 -7.76 21.36 1.11
CA VAL A 342 -6.88 20.43 0.42
C VAL A 342 -5.49 20.52 1.02
N VAL A 343 -4.90 19.39 1.38
CA VAL A 343 -3.49 19.30 1.82
C VAL A 343 -2.70 18.56 0.75
N MET A 344 -1.61 19.14 0.27
CA MET A 344 -0.76 18.58 -0.77
C MET A 344 0.64 18.32 -0.21
N SER A 345 1.12 17.10 -0.41
CA SER A 345 2.45 16.66 -0.01
C SER A 345 3.24 16.18 -1.23
N PRO A 346 4.44 16.72 -1.51
CA PRO A 346 5.31 16.20 -2.56
C PRO A 346 5.75 14.76 -2.33
N GLY A 347 5.80 13.99 -3.41
CA GLY A 347 6.31 12.62 -3.45
C GLY A 347 5.24 11.55 -3.26
N LEU A 348 5.52 10.36 -3.77
CA LEU A 348 4.67 9.18 -3.56
C LEU A 348 4.87 8.60 -2.15
N PRO A 349 3.87 7.85 -1.64
CA PRO A 349 4.03 7.09 -0.41
C PRO A 349 5.25 6.16 -0.50
N VAL A 350 5.97 6.02 0.62
CA VAL A 350 7.13 5.11 0.68
C VAL A 350 6.66 3.66 0.50
N LYS A 351 7.34 2.90 -0.34
CA LYS A 351 7.03 1.47 -0.52
C LYS A 351 7.19 0.73 0.82
N PRO A 352 6.33 -0.26 1.15
CA PRO A 352 5.29 -0.88 0.31
C PRO A 352 3.92 -0.18 0.39
N ILE A 353 3.81 1.01 0.99
CA ILE A 353 2.53 1.74 1.05
C ILE A 353 2.14 2.16 -0.36
N THR A 354 0.90 1.83 -0.73
CA THR A 354 0.32 2.22 -2.03
C THR A 354 -0.73 3.30 -1.87
N MET A 355 -1.06 4.00 -2.96
CA MET A 355 -2.22 4.91 -2.98
C MET A 355 -3.52 4.20 -2.63
N ALA A 356 -3.68 2.92 -2.98
CA ALA A 356 -4.85 2.14 -2.61
C ALA A 356 -4.97 2.01 -1.08
N ASN A 357 -3.85 1.82 -0.37
CA ASN A 357 -3.86 1.78 1.10
C ASN A 357 -4.29 3.11 1.72
N LEU A 358 -3.86 4.25 1.14
CA LEU A 358 -4.29 5.57 1.60
C LEU A 358 -5.78 5.80 1.33
N GLN A 359 -6.26 5.40 0.16
CA GLN A 359 -7.68 5.51 -0.22
C GLN A 359 -8.59 4.66 0.66
N THR A 360 -8.14 3.50 1.10
CA THR A 360 -8.88 2.65 2.05
C THR A 360 -8.64 3.02 3.51
N PHE A 361 -7.72 3.96 3.79
CA PHE A 361 -7.30 4.38 5.12
C PHE A 361 -6.72 3.22 5.96
N ASP A 362 -6.11 2.25 5.28
CA ASP A 362 -5.52 1.04 5.87
C ASP A 362 -4.05 0.90 5.44
N ALA A 363 -3.30 1.98 5.60
CA ALA A 363 -1.86 1.98 5.43
C ALA A 363 -1.16 1.46 6.70
N PRO A 364 -0.12 0.61 6.57
CA PRO A 364 0.71 0.24 7.71
C PRO A 364 1.47 1.47 8.24
N MET A 365 1.90 1.39 9.50
CA MET A 365 2.70 2.43 10.12
C MET A 365 4.14 2.38 9.59
N LEU A 366 4.41 3.14 8.54
CA LEU A 366 5.76 3.32 7.98
C LEU A 366 5.95 4.77 7.57
N SER A 367 6.98 5.41 8.13
CA SER A 367 7.33 6.79 7.82
C SER A 367 8.54 6.88 6.92
N ARG A 368 8.48 7.78 5.92
CA ARG A 368 9.62 8.16 5.09
C ARG A 368 10.69 8.87 5.93
N ASN A 369 10.27 9.75 6.84
CA ASN A 369 11.15 10.52 7.70
C ASN A 369 10.91 10.11 9.17
N PRO A 370 11.56 9.03 9.66
CA PRO A 370 11.31 8.51 11.00
C PRO A 370 11.75 9.48 12.11
N VAL A 371 12.80 10.27 11.89
CA VAL A 371 13.25 11.32 12.83
C VAL A 371 12.18 12.40 12.99
N LEU A 372 11.62 12.90 11.88
CA LEU A 372 10.52 13.86 11.92
C LEU A 372 9.31 13.27 12.65
N HIS A 373 8.88 12.07 12.25
CA HIS A 373 7.75 11.39 12.89
C HIS A 373 7.94 11.27 14.42
N TYR A 374 9.13 10.86 14.87
CA TYR A 374 9.45 10.75 16.30
C TYR A 374 9.30 12.08 17.03
N VAL A 375 9.82 13.19 16.48
CA VAL A 375 9.75 14.51 17.12
C VAL A 375 8.31 15.01 17.15
N PHE A 376 7.56 14.93 16.05
CA PHE A 376 6.14 15.30 15.99
C PHE A 376 5.31 14.49 17.00
N ALA A 377 5.59 13.20 17.15
CA ALA A 377 4.91 12.35 18.12
C ALA A 377 5.21 12.75 19.57
N LYS A 378 6.49 13.04 19.90
CA LYS A 378 6.87 13.51 21.25
C LYS A 378 6.28 14.88 21.58
N MET A 379 6.11 15.73 20.58
CA MET A 379 5.39 17.00 20.69
C MET A 379 3.85 16.84 20.77
N LYS A 380 3.33 15.60 20.79
CA LYS A 380 1.88 15.29 20.78
C LYS A 380 1.15 15.83 19.54
N LEU A 381 1.88 16.06 18.45
CA LEU A 381 1.35 16.51 17.17
C LEU A 381 1.03 15.34 16.22
N ALA A 382 1.61 14.16 16.44
CA ALA A 382 1.32 12.93 15.69
C ALA A 382 1.00 11.75 16.62
N GLU A 383 0.22 10.79 16.14
CA GLU A 383 -0.07 9.56 16.89
C GLU A 383 0.99 8.47 16.67
N GLU A 384 1.57 7.94 17.76
CA GLU A 384 2.62 6.88 17.69
C GLU A 384 2.10 5.49 17.29
N ARG A 385 0.78 5.26 17.21
CA ARG A 385 0.20 3.91 17.05
C ARG A 385 -0.32 3.60 15.64
N GLY A 386 -0.12 4.49 14.67
CA GLY A 386 -0.69 4.33 13.32
C GLY A 386 -2.22 4.35 13.28
N LEU A 387 -2.85 4.86 14.35
CA LEU A 387 -4.31 4.98 14.47
C LEU A 387 -4.84 6.22 13.74
N GLY A 388 -4.00 7.21 13.43
CA GLY A 388 -4.42 8.50 12.89
C GLY A 388 -5.21 8.41 11.57
N LEU A 389 -4.73 7.59 10.63
CA LEU A 389 -5.41 7.37 9.35
C LEU A 389 -6.70 6.54 9.54
N LYS A 390 -6.65 5.50 10.39
CA LYS A 390 -7.82 4.63 10.68
C LYS A 390 -8.93 5.39 11.42
N SER A 391 -8.54 6.29 12.33
CA SER A 391 -9.46 7.12 13.12
C SER A 391 -10.03 8.29 12.32
N MET A 392 -9.40 8.68 11.21
CA MET A 392 -9.88 9.77 10.37
C MET A 392 -11.30 9.50 9.83
N LYS A 393 -11.56 8.25 9.39
CA LYS A 393 -12.89 7.83 8.92
C LYS A 393 -13.94 7.91 10.02
N SER A 394 -13.65 7.32 11.19
CA SER A 394 -14.62 7.26 12.29
C SER A 394 -14.91 8.64 12.87
N ARG A 395 -13.89 9.51 13.00
CA ARG A 395 -14.07 10.91 13.44
C ARG A 395 -14.88 11.72 12.45
N ALA A 396 -14.57 11.65 11.15
CA ALA A 396 -15.35 12.34 10.13
C ALA A 396 -16.82 11.89 10.13
N SER A 397 -17.06 10.57 10.17
CA SER A 397 -18.42 10.02 10.18
C SER A 397 -19.20 10.40 11.44
N ALA A 398 -18.57 10.36 12.63
CA ALA A 398 -19.18 10.78 13.90
C ALA A 398 -19.59 12.25 13.87
N ALA A 399 -18.76 13.12 13.28
CA ALA A 399 -19.04 14.53 13.07
C ALA A 399 -19.98 14.83 11.89
N ARG A 400 -20.47 13.80 11.18
CA ARG A 400 -21.29 13.91 9.95
C ARG A 400 -20.60 14.71 8.85
N LEU A 401 -19.28 14.68 8.81
CA LEU A 401 -18.48 15.22 7.72
C LEU A 401 -18.35 14.16 6.63
N PRO A 402 -18.30 14.56 5.35
CA PRO A 402 -17.97 13.62 4.28
C PRO A 402 -16.59 13.02 4.51
N LEU A 403 -16.43 11.73 4.19
CA LEU A 403 -15.13 11.09 4.36
C LEU A 403 -14.08 11.76 3.47
N PRO A 404 -12.86 11.97 3.97
CA PRO A 404 -11.76 12.51 3.17
C PRO A 404 -11.43 11.65 1.95
N SER A 405 -10.75 12.23 0.97
CA SER A 405 -10.21 11.47 -0.18
C SER A 405 -8.72 11.69 -0.35
N TYR A 406 -8.04 10.64 -0.84
CA TYR A 406 -6.64 10.67 -1.25
C TYR A 406 -6.53 10.43 -2.75
N VAL A 407 -5.86 11.35 -3.44
CA VAL A 407 -5.57 11.25 -4.88
C VAL A 407 -4.10 11.58 -5.11
N TYR A 408 -3.49 10.93 -6.09
CA TYR A 408 -2.17 11.33 -6.55
C TYR A 408 -2.32 12.23 -7.78
N LYS A 409 -1.84 13.47 -7.67
CA LYS A 409 -1.73 14.44 -8.77
C LYS A 409 -0.27 14.85 -8.85
N ALA A 410 0.49 14.14 -9.67
CA ALA A 410 1.94 14.28 -9.73
C ALA A 410 2.38 15.76 -9.77
N PRO A 411 3.34 16.17 -8.91
CA PRO A 411 4.14 15.34 -8.00
C PRO A 411 3.52 15.13 -6.59
N TYR A 412 2.25 15.45 -6.38
CA TYR A 412 1.64 15.52 -5.04
C TYR A 412 0.72 14.35 -4.69
N VAL A 413 0.84 13.85 -3.47
CA VAL A 413 -0.27 13.20 -2.76
C VAL A 413 -1.18 14.28 -2.21
N VAL A 414 -2.47 14.18 -2.54
CA VAL A 414 -3.48 15.20 -2.26
C VAL A 414 -4.54 14.60 -1.33
N LEU A 415 -4.63 15.12 -0.12
CA LEU A 415 -5.71 14.87 0.83
C LEU A 415 -6.78 15.96 0.68
N THR A 416 -8.03 15.58 0.46
CA THR A 416 -9.16 16.52 0.45
C THR A 416 -10.06 16.28 1.66
N LEU A 417 -10.26 17.33 2.46
CA LEU A 417 -11.21 17.39 3.56
C LEU A 417 -12.42 18.23 3.12
N TYR A 418 -13.60 17.65 3.22
CA TYR A 418 -14.83 18.30 2.76
C TYR A 418 -15.56 18.98 3.93
N ARG A 419 -16.04 20.21 3.71
CA ARG A 419 -16.87 20.95 4.69
C ARG A 419 -18.36 20.66 4.52
N GLU A 420 -18.75 20.20 3.34
CA GLU A 420 -20.12 19.86 2.97
C GLU A 420 -20.13 18.69 1.97
N ALA A 421 -21.22 17.92 1.95
CA ALA A 421 -21.31 16.70 1.14
C ALA A 421 -21.28 16.98 -0.37
N GLN A 422 -21.80 18.11 -0.82
CA GLN A 422 -21.81 18.47 -2.24
C GLN A 422 -20.39 18.70 -2.77
N ALA A 423 -19.46 19.11 -1.91
CA ALA A 423 -18.06 19.28 -2.27
C ALA A 423 -17.35 17.95 -2.58
N ALA A 424 -17.88 16.81 -2.10
CA ALA A 424 -17.34 15.48 -2.35
C ALA A 424 -17.68 14.93 -3.75
N ILE A 425 -18.56 15.63 -4.49
CA ILE A 425 -18.86 15.28 -5.89
C ILE A 425 -17.68 15.73 -6.77
N PRO A 426 -17.16 14.85 -7.64
CA PRO A 426 -16.13 15.20 -8.60
C PRO A 426 -16.44 16.48 -9.37
N GLU A 427 -15.46 17.35 -9.55
CA GLU A 427 -15.64 18.67 -10.16
C GLU A 427 -16.19 18.58 -11.60
N SER A 428 -15.74 17.57 -12.35
CA SER A 428 -16.25 17.23 -13.69
C SER A 428 -17.72 16.81 -13.73
N ARG A 429 -18.36 16.65 -12.56
CA ARG A 429 -19.71 16.11 -12.40
C ARG A 429 -20.62 17.02 -11.57
N ARG A 430 -20.22 18.27 -11.30
CA ARG A 430 -21.04 19.18 -10.49
C ARG A 430 -22.42 19.46 -11.10
N ASP A 431 -22.56 19.43 -12.42
CA ASP A 431 -23.87 19.60 -13.08
C ASP A 431 -24.88 18.50 -12.74
N ILE A 432 -24.42 17.35 -12.22
CA ILE A 432 -25.29 16.29 -11.70
C ILE A 432 -26.14 16.79 -10.52
N LEU A 433 -25.67 17.79 -9.76
CA LEU A 433 -26.45 18.40 -8.68
C LEU A 433 -27.76 19.04 -9.17
N LYS A 434 -27.85 19.43 -10.45
CA LYS A 434 -29.07 19.94 -11.08
C LYS A 434 -30.03 18.82 -11.52
N GLN A 435 -29.53 17.58 -11.65
CA GLN A 435 -30.27 16.41 -12.11
C GLN A 435 -30.87 15.57 -10.98
N ILE A 436 -30.51 15.89 -9.72
CA ILE A 436 -31.00 15.20 -8.53
C ILE A 436 -32.08 16.02 -7.82
N SER A 437 -33.12 15.34 -7.32
CA SER A 437 -34.20 15.94 -6.55
C SER A 437 -33.72 16.37 -5.14
N VAL A 438 -34.52 17.15 -4.43
CA VAL A 438 -34.23 17.55 -3.04
C VAL A 438 -34.09 16.31 -2.13
N ALA A 439 -34.93 15.30 -2.31
CA ALA A 439 -34.88 14.06 -1.55
C ALA A 439 -33.61 13.22 -1.88
N GLU A 440 -33.21 13.18 -3.15
CA GLU A 440 -31.98 12.50 -3.57
C GLU A 440 -30.74 13.22 -3.04
N ARG A 441 -30.77 14.56 -2.96
CA ARG A 441 -29.70 15.37 -2.38
C ARG A 441 -29.53 15.12 -0.88
N ALA A 442 -30.62 15.08 -0.11
CA ALA A 442 -30.56 14.69 1.30
C ALA A 442 -29.98 13.26 1.46
N GLY A 443 -30.31 12.38 0.52
CA GLY A 443 -29.70 11.05 0.40
C GLY A 443 -28.20 11.08 0.21
N TRP A 444 -27.72 11.91 -0.73
CA TRP A 444 -26.29 12.11 -0.97
C TRP A 444 -25.57 12.64 0.26
N ASP A 445 -26.17 13.59 0.98
CA ASP A 445 -25.59 14.20 2.17
C ASP A 445 -25.27 13.15 3.24
N TRP A 446 -26.16 12.16 3.40
CA TRP A 446 -25.88 11.02 4.27
C TRP A 446 -24.83 10.08 3.65
N LEU A 447 -24.98 9.68 2.38
CA LEU A 447 -24.08 8.75 1.72
C LEU A 447 -22.61 9.21 1.75
N ALA A 448 -22.34 10.49 1.56
CA ALA A 448 -20.99 11.04 1.53
C ALA A 448 -20.21 10.82 2.85
N THR A 449 -20.92 10.69 3.96
CA THR A 449 -20.37 10.41 5.31
C THR A 449 -20.08 8.93 5.58
N GLN A 450 -20.47 8.04 4.65
CA GLN A 450 -20.37 6.59 4.79
C GLN A 450 -19.22 6.03 3.93
N ASP A 451 -18.58 4.97 4.43
CA ASP A 451 -17.50 4.29 3.70
C ASP A 451 -18.06 3.36 2.62
N HIS A 452 -18.97 2.47 3.04
CA HIS A 452 -19.74 1.59 2.18
C HIS A 452 -21.16 1.48 2.74
N VAL A 453 -22.14 1.30 1.87
CA VAL A 453 -23.55 1.15 2.27
C VAL A 453 -24.25 0.08 1.48
N THR A 454 -25.22 -0.57 2.13
CA THR A 454 -26.22 -1.40 1.47
C THR A 454 -27.48 -0.58 1.20
N THR A 455 -28.31 -1.03 0.25
CA THR A 455 -29.61 -0.39 0.01
C THR A 455 -30.52 -0.45 1.24
N SER A 456 -30.38 -1.47 2.09
CA SER A 456 -31.15 -1.63 3.33
C SER A 456 -30.78 -0.57 4.37
N GLU A 457 -29.47 -0.31 4.54
CA GLU A 457 -29.00 0.74 5.44
C GLU A 457 -29.43 2.13 4.96
N TYR A 458 -29.31 2.40 3.66
CA TYR A 458 -29.80 3.64 3.07
C TYR A 458 -31.31 3.82 3.24
N GLN A 459 -32.09 2.74 3.06
CA GLN A 459 -33.53 2.74 3.29
C GLN A 459 -33.87 3.15 4.73
N LYS A 460 -33.18 2.56 5.71
CA LYS A 460 -33.39 2.83 7.14
C LYS A 460 -32.93 4.23 7.54
N ALA A 461 -31.81 4.70 6.99
CA ALA A 461 -31.27 6.01 7.31
C ALA A 461 -32.11 7.17 6.77
N MET A 462 -32.71 6.99 5.58
CA MET A 462 -33.51 8.02 4.92
C MET A 462 -35.02 7.90 5.19
N ASP A 463 -35.44 6.87 5.92
CA ASP A 463 -36.86 6.53 6.16
C ASP A 463 -37.69 6.46 4.86
N LEU A 464 -37.19 5.68 3.88
CA LEU A 464 -37.81 5.57 2.55
C LEU A 464 -38.41 4.18 2.30
N PRO A 465 -39.44 4.06 1.46
CA PRO A 465 -39.86 2.75 0.93
C PRO A 465 -38.74 2.08 0.12
N ASN A 466 -38.64 0.75 0.17
CA ASN A 466 -37.59 -0.03 -0.51
C ASN A 466 -37.47 0.30 -2.01
N ARG A 467 -38.62 0.47 -2.69
CA ARG A 467 -38.66 0.83 -4.11
C ARG A 467 -38.00 2.18 -4.39
N THR A 468 -38.27 3.18 -3.56
CA THR A 468 -37.69 4.54 -3.67
C THR A 468 -36.20 4.51 -3.35
N ALA A 469 -35.79 3.81 -2.29
CA ALA A 469 -34.38 3.64 -1.94
C ALA A 469 -33.58 2.97 -3.07
N LYS A 470 -34.12 1.89 -3.67
CA LYS A 470 -33.52 1.25 -4.85
C LYS A 470 -33.42 2.19 -6.04
N HIS A 471 -34.45 3.00 -6.28
CA HIS A 471 -34.44 3.98 -7.36
C HIS A 471 -33.33 5.02 -7.17
N HIS A 472 -33.22 5.62 -5.97
CA HIS A 472 -32.15 6.57 -5.64
C HIS A 472 -30.76 5.94 -5.85
N MET A 473 -30.52 4.76 -5.26
CA MET A 473 -29.22 4.09 -5.37
C MET A 473 -28.87 3.74 -6.83
N LYS A 474 -29.85 3.29 -7.61
CA LYS A 474 -29.68 3.02 -9.05
C LYS A 474 -29.31 4.29 -9.81
N LYS A 475 -30.10 5.37 -9.65
CA LYS A 475 -29.87 6.64 -10.33
C LYS A 475 -28.50 7.23 -9.96
N LEU A 476 -28.13 7.26 -8.68
CA LEU A 476 -26.81 7.73 -8.23
C LEU A 476 -25.66 6.87 -8.78
N THR A 477 -25.88 5.57 -8.99
CA THR A 477 -24.92 4.68 -9.65
C THR A 477 -24.81 4.97 -11.16
N GLU A 478 -25.92 5.23 -11.85
CA GLU A 478 -25.95 5.60 -13.27
C GLU A 478 -25.29 6.95 -13.53
N LEU A 479 -25.47 7.90 -12.60
CA LEU A 479 -24.75 9.18 -12.56
C LEU A 479 -23.28 9.02 -12.13
N GLY A 480 -22.87 7.80 -11.80
CA GLY A 480 -21.51 7.41 -11.42
C GLY A 480 -21.01 8.01 -10.10
N LEU A 481 -21.92 8.49 -9.24
CA LEU A 481 -21.61 8.96 -7.89
C LEU A 481 -21.40 7.79 -6.91
N LEU A 482 -21.95 6.62 -7.24
CA LEU A 482 -21.77 5.37 -6.50
C LEU A 482 -21.15 4.31 -7.40
N LYS A 483 -20.27 3.49 -6.81
CA LYS A 483 -19.73 2.27 -7.41
C LYS A 483 -20.35 1.05 -6.72
N ARG A 484 -20.97 0.18 -7.51
CA ARG A 484 -21.51 -1.10 -7.02
C ARG A 484 -20.38 -2.12 -6.85
N VAL A 485 -20.30 -2.75 -5.69
CA VAL A 485 -19.32 -3.79 -5.34
C VAL A 485 -20.05 -5.04 -4.84
N GLY A 486 -19.64 -6.21 -5.33
CA GLY A 486 -20.27 -7.49 -4.99
C GLY A 486 -21.53 -7.82 -5.80
N ALA A 487 -22.12 -8.99 -5.53
CA ALA A 487 -23.30 -9.50 -6.21
C ALA A 487 -24.31 -10.11 -5.21
N GLY A 488 -25.60 -10.11 -5.59
CA GLY A 488 -26.68 -10.69 -4.78
C GLY A 488 -26.81 -10.03 -3.39
N ARG A 489 -26.90 -10.85 -2.34
CA ARG A 489 -27.05 -10.40 -0.94
C ARG A 489 -25.82 -9.66 -0.39
N ALA A 490 -24.66 -9.78 -1.03
CA ALA A 490 -23.44 -9.08 -0.65
C ALA A 490 -23.22 -7.76 -1.44
N THR A 491 -24.25 -7.27 -2.15
CA THR A 491 -24.16 -6.01 -2.89
C THR A 491 -24.00 -4.83 -1.94
N ARG A 492 -22.90 -4.11 -2.07
CA ARG A 492 -22.63 -2.84 -1.38
C ARG A 492 -22.31 -1.74 -2.39
N TYR A 493 -22.44 -0.49 -1.95
CA TYR A 493 -22.17 0.69 -2.74
C TYR A 493 -21.10 1.53 -2.06
N GLU A 494 -20.10 1.96 -2.84
CA GLU A 494 -19.00 2.80 -2.39
C GLU A 494 -19.11 4.17 -3.07
N VAL A 495 -18.92 5.25 -2.32
CA VAL A 495 -19.02 6.62 -2.86
C VAL A 495 -17.80 6.95 -3.70
N VAL A 496 -18.02 7.42 -4.93
CA VAL A 496 -16.96 7.93 -5.81
C VAL A 496 -16.69 9.39 -5.45
N ARG A 497 -15.52 9.67 -4.89
CA ARG A 497 -15.11 11.00 -4.42
C ARG A 497 -14.12 11.66 -5.38
N SER A 498 -14.05 13.00 -5.32
CA SER A 498 -13.07 13.83 -6.04
C SER A 498 -11.61 13.56 -5.69
#